data_AF-A0A942F406-F1
#
_entry.id   AF-A0A942F406-F1
#
_cell.length_a   1.000
_cell.length_b   1.000
_cell.length_c   1.000
_cell.angle_alpha   90.00
_cell.angle_beta   90.00
_cell.angle_gamma   90.00
#
_symmetry.space_group_name_H-M   'P 1'
#
loop_
_entity.id
_entity.type
_entity.pdbx_description
1 polymer ?
#
loop_
_entity_poly.entity_id
_entity_poly.type
_entity_poly.pdbx_seq_one_letter_code
_entity_poly.pdbx_strand_id
1 'polypeptide(L)'
;MAVDKNNALEEEIKLELANSQEIKDYAEKVKTMDKGEIEAELARLDAALEDAEDEMKQMIGQTGVHVYAVQIEASREEFEREKARINEKKRLAAEALSG
;
A
#
# COMPACT_ATOMS: atom_id res chain seq x y z
N MET A 1 -25.89 17.06 11.27
CA MET A 1 -24.45 16.87 11.01
C MET A 1 -23.89 15.61 11.69
N ALA A 2 -24.67 14.55 11.90
CA ALA A 2 -24.19 13.27 12.46
C ALA A 2 -24.07 12.14 11.42
N VAL A 3 -24.68 12.32 10.25
CA VAL A 3 -24.73 11.32 9.17
C VAL A 3 -23.38 11.23 8.44
N ASP A 4 -22.69 12.36 8.26
CA ASP A 4 -21.43 12.41 7.50
C ASP A 4 -20.26 11.67 8.19
N LYS A 5 -20.25 11.61 9.53
CA LYS A 5 -19.21 10.90 10.30
C LYS A 5 -19.41 9.39 10.31
N ASN A 6 -20.65 8.91 10.37
CA ASN A 6 -20.93 7.48 10.29
C ASN A 6 -20.55 6.92 8.91
N ASN A 7 -20.81 7.69 7.85
CA ASN A 7 -20.48 7.27 6.49
C ASN A 7 -18.96 7.20 6.25
N ALA A 8 -18.18 8.15 6.79
CA ALA A 8 -16.72 8.13 6.70
C ALA A 8 -16.10 6.93 7.46
N LEU A 9 -16.62 6.62 8.65
CA LEU A 9 -16.17 5.48 9.44
C LEU A 9 -16.50 4.13 8.76
N GLU A 10 -17.68 4.01 8.15
CA GLU A 10 -18.05 2.81 7.40
C GLU A 10 -17.14 2.58 6.19
N GLU A 11 -16.78 3.64 5.45
CA GLU A 11 -15.84 3.54 4.34
C GLU A 11 -14.42 3.17 4.80
N GLU A 12 -13.96 3.73 5.92
CA GLU A 12 -12.67 3.37 6.50
C GLU A 12 -12.61 1.89 6.91
N ILE A 13 -13.67 1.37 7.56
CA ILE A 13 -13.77 -0.04 7.92
C ILE A 13 -13.78 -0.94 6.68
N LYS A 14 -14.49 -0.56 5.61
CA LYS A 14 -14.50 -1.31 4.35
C LYS A 14 -13.10 -1.37 3.72
N LEU A 15 -12.38 -0.25 3.72
CA LEU A 15 -11.01 -0.17 3.21
C LEU A 15 -10.05 -1.06 4.01
N GLU A 16 -10.14 -1.04 5.35
CA GLU A 16 -9.32 -1.91 6.19
C GLU A 16 -9.63 -3.40 5.97
N LEU A 17 -10.91 -3.77 5.84
CA LEU A 17 -11.31 -5.14 5.56
C LEU A 17 -10.82 -5.60 4.18
N ALA A 18 -10.94 -4.75 3.16
CA ALA A 18 -10.43 -5.05 1.82
C ALA A 18 -8.91 -5.25 1.85
N ASN A 19 -8.17 -4.38 2.53
CA ASN A 19 -6.73 -4.50 2.69
C ASN A 19 -6.35 -5.80 3.44
N SER A 20 -7.04 -6.12 4.53
CA SER A 20 -6.82 -7.36 5.27
C SER A 20 -7.06 -8.60 4.41
N GLN A 21 -8.10 -8.59 3.58
CA GLN A 21 -8.39 -9.70 2.68
C GLN A 21 -7.34 -9.84 1.59
N GLU A 22 -6.92 -8.72 0.99
CA GLU A 22 -5.88 -8.71 -0.04
C GLU A 22 -4.55 -9.29 0.48
N ILE A 23 -4.14 -8.93 1.70
CA ILE A 23 -2.93 -9.47 2.34
C ILE A 23 -3.07 -10.98 2.58
N LYS A 24 -4.24 -11.46 3.02
CA LYS A 24 -4.49 -12.89 3.21
C LYS A 24 -4.42 -13.66 1.88
N ASP A 25 -5.06 -13.13 0.85
CA ASP A 25 -5.05 -13.76 -0.48
C ASP A 25 -3.63 -13.80 -1.05
N TYR A 26 -2.86 -12.75 -0.83
CA TYR A 26 -1.46 -12.69 -1.20
C TYR A 26 -0.61 -13.71 -0.42
N ALA A 27 -0.84 -13.85 0.89
CA ALA A 27 -0.16 -14.85 1.71
C ALA A 27 -0.42 -16.28 1.20
N GLU A 28 -1.65 -16.60 0.79
CA GLU A 28 -1.96 -17.90 0.18
C GLU A 28 -1.33 -18.06 -1.20
N LYS A 29 -1.33 -17.01 -2.03
CA LYS A 29 -0.65 -17.02 -3.35
C LYS A 29 0.84 -17.34 -3.20
N VAL A 30 1.54 -16.65 -2.30
CA VAL A 30 2.98 -16.81 -2.09
C VAL A 30 3.36 -18.24 -1.69
N LYS A 31 2.53 -18.93 -0.89
CA LYS A 31 2.76 -20.34 -0.52
C LYS A 31 2.78 -21.30 -1.72
N THR A 32 2.17 -20.91 -2.82
CA THR A 32 2.10 -21.72 -4.05
C THR A 32 3.16 -21.36 -5.08
N MET A 33 3.89 -20.26 -4.87
CA MET A 33 4.92 -19.77 -5.79
C MET A 33 6.22 -20.55 -5.59
N ASP A 34 6.94 -20.80 -6.69
CA ASP A 34 8.29 -21.33 -6.61
C ASP A 34 9.31 -20.26 -6.21
N LYS A 35 10.54 -20.69 -5.90
CA LYS A 35 11.62 -19.80 -5.47
C LYS A 35 11.89 -18.67 -6.47
N GLY A 36 11.93 -18.97 -7.78
CA GLY A 36 12.20 -17.99 -8.82
C GLY A 36 11.03 -17.02 -8.99
N GLU A 37 9.80 -17.50 -8.84
CA GLU A 37 8.60 -16.67 -8.83
C GLU A 37 8.57 -15.72 -7.62
N ILE A 38 8.97 -16.18 -6.43
CA ILE A 38 9.05 -15.34 -5.23
C ILE A 38 10.14 -14.27 -5.38
N GLU A 39 11.32 -14.62 -5.91
CA GLU A 39 12.40 -13.66 -6.18
C GLU A 39 11.96 -12.60 -7.21
N ALA A 40 11.25 -13.00 -8.27
CA ALA A 40 10.70 -12.09 -9.26
C ALA A 40 9.61 -11.19 -8.68
N GLU A 41 8.75 -11.71 -7.80
CA GLU A 41 7.70 -10.94 -7.13
C GLU A 41 8.30 -9.93 -6.14
N LEU A 42 9.35 -10.30 -5.39
CA LEU A 42 10.08 -9.38 -4.53
C LEU A 42 10.66 -8.21 -5.34
N ALA A 43 11.31 -8.49 -6.48
CA ALA A 43 11.84 -7.44 -7.35
C ALA A 43 10.74 -6.52 -7.91
N ARG A 44 9.55 -7.06 -8.23
CA ARG A 44 8.39 -6.25 -8.64
C ARG A 44 7.86 -5.38 -7.52
N LEU A 45 7.79 -5.91 -6.29
CA LEU A 45 7.37 -5.15 -5.11
C LEU A 45 8.38 -4.07 -4.73
N ASP A 46 9.68 -4.31 -4.93
CA ASP A 46 10.72 -3.29 -4.79
C ASP A 46 10.53 -2.15 -5.80
N ALA A 47 10.34 -2.48 -7.09
CA ALA A 47 10.07 -1.49 -8.13
C ALA A 47 8.79 -0.69 -7.85
N ALA A 48 7.70 -1.37 -7.45
CA ALA A 48 6.45 -0.70 -7.10
C ALA A 48 6.59 0.25 -5.91
N LEU A 49 7.42 -0.11 -4.91
CA LEU A 49 7.70 0.77 -3.78
C LEU A 49 8.50 2.01 -4.21
N GLU A 50 9.51 1.82 -5.07
CA GLU A 50 10.31 2.92 -5.61
C GLU A 50 9.46 3.88 -6.45
N ASP A 51 8.62 3.34 -7.34
CA ASP A 51 7.69 4.11 -8.17
C ASP A 51 6.73 4.94 -7.29
N ALA A 52 6.13 4.32 -6.27
CA ALA A 52 5.23 5.02 -5.35
C ALA A 52 5.96 6.13 -4.56
N GLU A 53 7.20 5.87 -4.13
CA GLU A 53 8.03 6.87 -3.44
C GLU A 53 8.38 8.05 -4.35
N ASP A 54 8.66 7.80 -5.63
CA ASP A 54 8.97 8.82 -6.62
C ASP A 54 7.73 9.63 -7.02
N GLU A 55 6.57 9.00 -7.17
CA GLU A 55 5.29 9.71 -7.34
C GLU A 55 5.02 10.65 -6.15
N MET A 56 5.24 10.20 -4.92
CA MET A 56 5.08 11.04 -3.74
C MET A 56 6.08 12.21 -3.71
N LYS A 57 7.34 11.97 -4.06
CA LYS A 57 8.35 13.05 -4.18
C LYS A 57 7.97 14.05 -5.25
N GLN A 58 7.47 13.60 -6.40
CA GLN A 58 7.01 14.48 -7.48
C GLN A 58 5.80 15.29 -7.05
N MET A 59 4.84 14.68 -6.36
CA MET A 59 3.66 15.37 -5.83
C MET A 59 4.05 16.46 -4.83
N ILE A 60 4.93 16.16 -3.87
CA ILE A 60 5.46 17.15 -2.90
C ILE A 60 6.25 18.25 -3.64
N GLY A 61 7.07 17.88 -4.61
CA GLY A 61 7.89 18.82 -5.38
C GLY A 61 7.07 19.77 -6.26
N GLN A 62 6.01 19.28 -6.90
CA GLN A 62 5.09 20.07 -7.72
C GLN A 62 4.19 20.99 -6.89
N THR A 63 3.88 20.60 -5.64
CA THR A 63 3.06 21.41 -4.72
C THR A 63 3.84 22.49 -3.96
N GLY A 64 5.09 22.76 -4.38
CA GLY A 64 6.07 23.61 -3.72
C GLY A 64 5.71 25.08 -3.45
N VAL A 65 4.51 25.56 -3.74
CA VAL A 65 4.07 26.91 -3.35
C VAL A 65 2.56 26.87 -3.09
N HIS A 66 2.17 26.94 -1.81
CA HIS A 66 0.80 27.16 -1.28
C HIS A 66 -0.38 26.90 -2.23
N VAL A 67 -1.22 25.88 -1.95
CA VAL A 67 -2.70 25.94 -2.02
C VAL A 67 -3.42 24.62 -1.62
N TYR A 68 -2.77 23.45 -1.51
CA TYR A 68 -3.51 22.17 -1.33
C TYR A 68 -3.09 21.27 -0.15
N ALA A 69 -2.92 21.82 1.06
CA ALA A 69 -2.52 21.05 2.24
C ALA A 69 -3.41 19.81 2.53
N VAL A 70 -4.73 19.94 2.41
CA VAL A 70 -5.68 18.84 2.67
C VAL A 70 -5.59 17.73 1.62
N GLN A 71 -5.35 18.07 0.35
CA GLN A 71 -5.18 17.05 -0.71
C GLN A 71 -3.84 16.34 -0.57
N ILE A 72 -2.79 17.06 -0.17
CA ILE A 72 -1.48 16.47 0.12
C ILE A 72 -1.56 15.53 1.32
N GLU A 73 -2.32 15.87 2.37
CA GLU A 73 -2.54 14.98 3.53
C GLU A 73 -3.29 13.71 3.14
N ALA A 74 -4.37 13.81 2.37
CA ALA A 74 -5.11 12.63 1.89
C ALA A 74 -4.24 11.73 1.00
N SER A 75 -3.50 12.31 0.06
CA SER A 75 -2.56 11.56 -0.80
C SER A 75 -1.39 10.97 -0.01
N ARG A 76 -0.94 11.64 1.06
CA ARG A 76 0.07 11.10 1.96
C ARG A 76 -0.45 9.89 2.73
N GLU A 77 -1.66 9.98 3.28
CA GLU A 77 -2.28 8.85 3.98
C GLU A 77 -2.49 7.65 3.05
N GLU A 78 -2.91 7.89 1.81
CA GLU A 78 -3.02 6.86 0.77
C GLU A 78 -1.66 6.23 0.45
N PHE A 79 -0.62 7.05 0.27
CA PHE A 79 0.75 6.57 0.06
C PHE A 79 1.27 5.74 1.23
N GLU A 80 1.08 6.18 2.48
CA GLU A 80 1.52 5.43 3.66
C GLU A 80 0.77 4.08 3.78
N ARG A 81 -0.51 4.05 3.44
CA ARG A 81 -1.30 2.80 3.38
C ARG A 81 -0.77 1.86 2.31
N GLU A 82 -0.45 2.37 1.11
CA GLU A 82 0.10 1.55 0.03
C GLU A 82 1.51 1.05 0.36
N LYS A 83 2.36 1.91 0.91
CA LYS A 83 3.68 1.54 1.41
C LYS A 83 3.61 0.44 2.47
N ALA A 84 2.68 0.54 3.42
CA ALA A 84 2.46 -0.49 4.42
C ALA A 84 2.05 -1.83 3.78
N ARG A 85 1.16 -1.79 2.78
CA ARG A 85 0.70 -2.97 2.04
C ARG A 85 1.84 -3.65 1.28
N ILE A 86 2.62 -2.89 0.52
CA ILE A 86 3.76 -3.40 -0.23
C ILE A 86 4.80 -4.01 0.72
N ASN A 87 5.12 -3.34 1.83
CA ASN A 87 6.07 -3.87 2.81
C ASN A 87 5.60 -5.18 3.46
N GLU A 88 4.30 -5.31 3.75
CA GLU A 88 3.75 -6.55 4.30
C GLU A 88 3.81 -7.70 3.28
N LYS A 89 3.49 -7.42 2.01
CA LYS A 89 3.67 -8.40 0.91
C LYS A 89 5.13 -8.83 0.77
N LYS A 90 6.08 -7.89 0.86
CA LYS A 90 7.52 -8.19 0.84
C LYS A 90 7.94 -9.06 2.02
N ARG A 91 7.45 -8.77 3.23
CA ARG A 91 7.71 -9.59 4.43
C ARG A 91 7.24 -11.03 4.20
N LEU A 92 6.01 -11.22 3.73
CA LEU A 92 5.45 -12.55 3.46
C LEU A 92 6.22 -13.31 2.38
N ALA A 93 6.61 -12.65 1.30
CA ALA A 93 7.42 -13.23 0.24
C ALA A 93 8.82 -13.62 0.74
N ALA A 94 9.48 -12.76 1.54
CA ALA A 94 10.78 -13.05 2.13
C ALA A 94 10.73 -14.20 3.14
N GLU A 95 9.66 -14.29 3.94
CA GLU A 95 9.41 -15.41 4.85
C GLU A 95 9.24 -16.73 4.11
N ALA A 96 8.47 -16.73 3.02
CA ALA A 96 8.31 -17.92 2.18
C ALA A 96 9.60 -18.33 1.46
N LEU A 97 10.47 -17.37 1.12
CA LEU A 97 11.79 -17.65 0.54
C LEU A 97 12.78 -18.26 1.55
N SER A 98 12.61 -17.93 2.84
CA SER A 98 13.49 -18.35 3.93
C SER A 98 13.06 -19.65 4.60
N GLY A 99 11.83 -20.11 4.33
CA GLY A 99 11.19 -21.29 4.91
C GLY A 99 11.43 -22.60 4.16
#